data_AF-A0A8K0VW29-F1
#
_entry.id   AF-A0A8K0VW29-F1
#
_cell.length_a   1.000
_cell.length_b   1.000
_cell.length_c   1.000
_cell.angle_alpha   90.00
_cell.angle_beta   90.00
_cell.angle_gamma   90.00
#
_symmetry.space_group_name_H-M   'P 1'
#
loop_
_entity.id
_entity.type
_entity.pdbx_description
1 polymer ?
#
loop_
_entity_poly.entity_id
_entity_poly.type
_entity_poly.pdbx_seq_one_letter_code
_entity_poly.pdbx_strand_id
1 'polypeptide(L)'
;MLSQTQSPLFSLLSAELRLLIYTEALSEANRFLHIVPYRGSKKRQALGHWQYSEAIGILYESNYFDFHGAFGLLRFQSFIPAHSWQMLRQVNLSTVFLTPIRLCGPNNWIPPEDYDKWDKACYALSTIKSLRCLTIDMTIWNLHDWKTENTVDRDALSRILVPLGSIHAKKFEVELNVEVPDSLRAVLGQSEFTIKQSHRPFGKVFSRY
;
A
#
# COMPACT_ATOMS: atom_id res chain seq x y z
N MET A 1 -25.74 -14.84 23.62
CA MET A 1 -25.36 -14.92 22.19
C MET A 1 -25.33 -13.51 21.64
N LEU A 2 -24.19 -13.06 21.09
CA LEU A 2 -24.14 -11.82 20.32
C LEU A 2 -23.41 -12.14 19.01
N SER A 3 -24.19 -12.67 18.07
CA SER A 3 -23.90 -12.53 16.66
C SER A 3 -23.98 -11.03 16.35
N GLN A 4 -22.93 -10.45 15.77
CA GLN A 4 -23.13 -9.23 14.99
C GLN A 4 -23.88 -9.66 13.73
N THR A 5 -25.18 -9.83 13.87
CA THR A 5 -26.11 -9.92 12.74
C THR A 5 -25.91 -8.65 11.93
N GLN A 6 -25.93 -8.76 10.59
CA GLN A 6 -26.18 -7.58 9.76
C GLN A 6 -27.32 -6.78 10.39
N SER A 7 -27.29 -5.45 10.31
CA SER A 7 -28.39 -4.64 10.83
C SER A 7 -29.72 -5.29 10.39
N PRO A 8 -30.69 -5.55 11.29
CA PRO A 8 -31.94 -6.21 10.92
C PRO A 8 -32.64 -5.54 9.74
N LEU A 9 -32.39 -4.24 9.55
CA LEU A 9 -32.84 -3.47 8.40
C LEU A 9 -32.26 -3.97 7.06
N PHE A 10 -31.01 -4.43 7.02
CA PHE A 10 -30.39 -4.96 5.80
C PHE A 10 -31.02 -6.29 5.37
N SER A 11 -31.47 -7.14 6.30
CA SER A 11 -32.20 -8.36 5.91
C SER A 11 -33.56 -8.09 5.26
N LEU A 12 -34.09 -6.87 5.38
CA LEU A 12 -35.34 -6.46 4.74
C LEU A 12 -35.13 -5.93 3.31
N LEU A 13 -33.88 -5.71 2.89
CA LEU A 13 -33.54 -5.15 1.59
C LEU A 13 -33.22 -6.28 0.58
N SER A 14 -33.65 -6.09 -0.66
CA SER A 14 -33.24 -6.98 -1.77
C SER A 14 -31.70 -6.95 -1.93
N ALA A 15 -31.14 -8.01 -2.53
CA ALA A 15 -29.71 -8.04 -2.83
C ALA A 15 -29.26 -6.85 -3.69
N GLU A 16 -30.07 -6.45 -4.66
CA GLU A 16 -29.84 -5.29 -5.52
C GLU A 16 -29.74 -3.99 -4.71
N LEU A 17 -30.69 -3.73 -3.81
CA LEU A 17 -30.66 -2.53 -2.96
C LEU A 17 -29.47 -2.54 -2.00
N ARG A 18 -29.09 -3.70 -1.45
CA ARG A 18 -27.89 -3.82 -0.62
C ARG A 18 -26.62 -3.53 -1.41
N LEU A 19 -26.51 -4.02 -2.65
CA LEU A 19 -25.38 -3.73 -3.54
C LEU A 19 -25.31 -2.25 -3.92
N LEU A 20 -26.45 -1.59 -4.16
CA LEU A 20 -26.48 -0.14 -4.38
C LEU A 20 -25.98 0.63 -3.16
N ILE A 21 -26.43 0.24 -1.96
CA ILE A 21 -25.95 0.86 -0.70
C ILE A 21 -24.45 0.64 -0.52
N TYR A 22 -23.93 -0.57 -0.75
CA TYR A 22 -22.49 -0.82 -0.67
C TYR A 22 -21.71 -0.05 -1.72
N THR A 23 -22.23 0.03 -2.95
CA THR A 23 -21.58 0.77 -4.02
C THR A 23 -21.46 2.24 -3.63
N GLU A 24 -22.55 2.84 -3.16
CA GLU A 24 -22.56 4.24 -2.73
C GLU A 24 -21.67 4.46 -1.50
N ALA A 25 -21.81 3.62 -0.47
CA ALA A 25 -21.11 3.81 0.80
C ALA A 25 -19.62 3.48 0.73
N LEU A 26 -19.23 2.53 -0.14
CA LEU A 26 -17.86 2.02 -0.22
C LEU A 26 -17.11 2.49 -1.47
N SER A 27 -17.72 3.14 -2.46
CA SER A 27 -16.99 3.61 -3.66
C SER A 27 -16.72 5.10 -3.65
N GLU A 28 -17.18 5.83 -2.63
CA GLU A 28 -16.99 7.28 -2.55
C GLU A 28 -15.54 7.61 -2.16
N ALA A 29 -14.76 8.13 -3.12
CA ALA A 29 -13.32 8.38 -2.97
C ALA A 29 -12.95 9.34 -1.81
N ASN A 30 -13.88 10.19 -1.37
CA ASN A 30 -13.67 11.15 -0.29
C ASN A 30 -14.01 10.59 1.11
N ARG A 31 -14.52 9.35 1.20
CA ARG A 31 -14.79 8.71 2.48
C ARG A 31 -13.66 7.78 2.87
N PHE A 32 -13.02 8.09 3.99
CA PHE A 32 -12.02 7.21 4.58
C PHE A 32 -12.69 5.96 5.16
N LEU A 33 -12.35 4.79 4.61
CA LEU A 33 -12.75 3.51 5.15
C LEU A 33 -11.68 3.01 6.13
N HIS A 34 -12.05 2.90 7.40
CA HIS A 34 -11.17 2.30 8.40
C HIS A 34 -11.45 0.80 8.51
N ILE A 35 -10.56 -0.03 7.97
CA ILE A 35 -10.67 -1.50 8.07
C ILE A 35 -10.10 -1.95 9.42
N VAL A 36 -10.98 -2.34 10.34
CA VAL A 36 -10.57 -2.92 11.63
C VAL A 36 -10.51 -4.44 11.50
N PRO A 37 -9.32 -5.07 11.63
CA PRO A 37 -9.24 -6.52 11.63
C PRO A 37 -9.96 -7.07 12.87
N TYR A 38 -10.92 -7.97 12.66
CA TYR A 38 -11.62 -8.64 13.75
C TYR A 38 -10.65 -9.58 14.50
N ARG A 39 -10.23 -9.20 15.72
CA ARG A 39 -9.54 -10.12 16.63
C ARG A 39 -10.56 -11.06 17.25
N GLY A 40 -10.87 -12.15 16.55
CA GLY A 40 -11.65 -13.23 17.11
C GLY A 40 -10.97 -13.78 18.36
N SER A 41 -11.60 -13.63 19.53
CA SER A 41 -11.19 -14.40 20.70
C SER A 41 -11.39 -15.89 20.39
N LYS A 42 -10.40 -16.72 20.71
CA LYS A 42 -10.33 -18.16 20.37
C LYS A 42 -11.52 -19.03 20.84
N LYS A 43 -12.55 -18.44 21.47
CA LYS A 43 -13.73 -19.13 22.02
C LYS A 43 -15.02 -18.98 21.19
N ARG A 44 -14.98 -18.40 19.99
CA ARG A 44 -16.17 -18.26 19.12
C ARG A 44 -15.93 -18.86 17.74
N GLN A 45 -15.65 -20.16 17.72
CA GLN A 45 -15.80 -20.96 16.50
C GLN A 45 -17.24 -21.47 16.47
N ALA A 46 -17.87 -21.39 15.29
CA ALA A 46 -19.25 -21.79 14.99
C ALA A 46 -20.34 -20.87 15.55
N LEU A 47 -20.73 -19.86 14.77
CA LEU A 47 -22.13 -19.41 14.57
C LEU A 47 -22.15 -18.23 13.58
N GLY A 48 -22.52 -18.50 12.32
CA GLY A 48 -22.98 -17.50 11.35
C GLY A 48 -21.92 -16.80 10.50
N HIS A 49 -21.40 -17.51 9.49
CA HIS A 49 -20.52 -16.96 8.46
C HIS A 49 -21.34 -16.24 7.38
N TRP A 50 -21.86 -15.04 7.67
CA TRP A 50 -22.55 -14.17 6.67
C TRP A 50 -22.25 -12.68 6.91
N GLN A 51 -20.98 -12.28 6.82
CA GLN A 51 -20.57 -10.87 6.81
C GLN A 51 -20.43 -10.40 5.36
N TYR A 52 -21.44 -9.65 4.89
CA TYR A 52 -21.40 -8.79 3.69
C TYR A 52 -20.55 -9.30 2.51
N SER A 53 -20.63 -10.59 2.17
CA SER A 53 -19.80 -11.18 1.12
C SER A 53 -20.04 -10.54 -0.25
N GLU A 54 -21.27 -10.07 -0.48
CA GLU A 54 -21.67 -9.31 -1.65
C GLU A 54 -20.94 -7.95 -1.74
N ALA A 55 -20.57 -7.35 -0.61
CA ALA A 55 -19.84 -6.08 -0.55
C ALA A 55 -18.33 -6.24 -0.74
N ILE A 56 -17.77 -7.44 -0.55
CA ILE A 56 -16.33 -7.70 -0.64
C ILE A 56 -15.82 -7.34 -2.04
N GLY A 57 -16.56 -7.70 -3.09
CA GLY A 57 -16.26 -7.32 -4.47
C GLY A 57 -16.09 -5.81 -4.61
N ILE A 58 -17.13 -5.08 -4.24
CA ILE A 58 -17.16 -3.62 -4.32
C ILE A 58 -16.01 -3.01 -3.52
N LEU A 59 -15.78 -3.48 -2.30
CA LEU A 59 -14.73 -2.99 -1.41
C LEU A 59 -13.35 -3.08 -2.06
N TYR A 60 -12.93 -4.26 -2.50
CA TYR A 60 -11.56 -4.46 -2.99
C TYR A 60 -11.36 -4.01 -4.45
N GLU A 61 -12.42 -4.02 -5.26
CA GLU A 61 -12.31 -3.65 -6.67
C GLU A 61 -12.43 -2.15 -6.94
N SER A 62 -13.20 -1.44 -6.11
CA SER A 62 -13.55 -0.03 -6.35
C SER A 62 -12.73 0.95 -5.52
N ASN A 63 -12.13 0.52 -4.40
CA ASN A 63 -11.40 1.41 -3.50
C ASN A 63 -9.93 1.58 -3.86
N TYR A 64 -9.42 2.73 -3.44
CA TYR A 64 -8.00 2.99 -3.30
C TYR A 64 -7.51 2.50 -1.94
N PHE A 65 -6.44 1.72 -1.95
CA PHE A 65 -5.80 1.24 -0.73
C PHE A 65 -4.48 1.97 -0.53
N ASP A 66 -4.48 2.91 0.42
CA ASP A 66 -3.31 3.66 0.82
C ASP A 66 -2.57 2.95 1.96
N PHE A 67 -1.28 2.71 1.75
CA PHE A 67 -0.40 2.12 2.75
C PHE A 67 0.76 3.06 3.06
N HIS A 68 1.13 3.11 4.35
CA HIS A 68 2.32 3.79 4.81
C HIS A 68 3.41 2.76 5.10
N GLY A 69 4.35 2.67 4.16
CA GLY A 69 5.48 1.75 4.17
C GLY A 69 5.12 0.26 4.00
N ALA A 70 6.16 -0.55 3.84
CA ALA A 70 6.05 -2.00 3.66
C ALA A 70 5.36 -2.69 4.84
N PHE A 71 5.54 -2.16 6.06
CA PHE A 71 4.94 -2.73 7.26
C PHE A 71 3.40 -2.75 7.19
N GLY A 72 2.77 -1.62 6.82
CA GLY A 72 1.31 -1.53 6.74
C GLY A 72 0.74 -2.49 5.70
N LEU A 73 1.37 -2.54 4.53
CA LEU A 73 1.00 -3.41 3.42
C LEU A 73 1.11 -4.90 3.79
N LEU A 74 2.26 -5.33 4.31
CA LEU A 74 2.49 -6.73 4.68
C LEU A 74 1.58 -7.16 5.83
N ARG A 75 1.34 -6.27 6.79
CA ARG A 75 0.40 -6.52 7.87
C ARG A 75 -1.01 -6.72 7.32
N PHE A 76 -1.46 -5.86 6.41
CA PHE A 76 -2.76 -5.99 5.76
C PHE A 76 -2.88 -7.31 4.99
N GLN A 77 -1.88 -7.65 4.16
CA GLN A 77 -1.81 -8.92 3.44
C GLN A 77 -1.96 -10.12 4.38
N SER A 78 -1.34 -10.09 5.56
CA SER A 78 -1.41 -11.19 6.54
C SER A 78 -2.79 -11.34 7.21
N PHE A 79 -3.61 -10.28 7.20
CA PHE A 79 -4.93 -10.28 7.85
C PHE A 79 -6.07 -10.64 6.91
N ILE A 80 -5.96 -10.31 5.62
CA ILE A 80 -7.04 -10.55 4.68
C ILE A 80 -6.91 -11.93 4.00
N PRO A 81 -8.02 -12.54 3.57
CA PRO A 81 -7.96 -13.76 2.78
C PRO A 81 -7.20 -13.57 1.46
N ALA A 82 -6.49 -14.62 1.03
CA ALA A 82 -5.71 -14.59 -0.21
C ALA A 82 -6.55 -14.21 -1.45
N HIS A 83 -7.81 -14.65 -1.51
CA HIS A 83 -8.70 -14.27 -2.62
C HIS A 83 -8.99 -12.76 -2.61
N SER A 84 -9.19 -12.13 -1.45
CA SER A 84 -9.44 -10.69 -1.33
C SER A 84 -8.19 -9.88 -1.70
N TRP A 85 -7.00 -10.35 -1.32
CA TRP A 85 -5.73 -9.76 -1.77
C TRP A 85 -5.62 -9.73 -3.30
N GLN A 86 -6.05 -10.81 -3.96
CA GLN A 86 -6.09 -10.91 -5.42
C GLN A 86 -7.22 -10.08 -6.07
N MET A 87 -8.01 -9.32 -5.31
CA MET A 87 -9.04 -8.43 -5.85
C MET A 87 -8.60 -6.97 -5.88
N LEU A 88 -7.49 -6.63 -5.21
CA LEU A 88 -6.97 -5.26 -5.17
C LEU A 88 -6.67 -4.73 -6.57
N ARG A 89 -7.27 -3.59 -6.91
CA ARG A 89 -7.09 -2.94 -8.21
C ARG A 89 -6.25 -1.67 -8.13
N GLN A 90 -6.32 -0.95 -7.01
CA GLN A 90 -5.81 0.41 -6.89
C GLN A 90 -5.07 0.54 -5.56
N VAL A 91 -3.75 0.63 -5.62
CA VAL A 91 -2.89 0.68 -4.44
C VAL A 91 -2.01 1.92 -4.52
N ASN A 92 -1.92 2.63 -3.40
CA ASN A 92 -0.96 3.70 -3.20
C ASN A 92 -0.05 3.32 -2.02
N LEU A 93 1.26 3.49 -2.19
CA LEU A 93 2.24 3.18 -1.18
C LEU A 93 3.13 4.40 -0.95
N SER A 94 3.04 5.00 0.23
CA SER A 94 3.88 6.11 0.63
C SER A 94 4.95 5.64 1.59
N THR A 95 6.22 5.93 1.31
CA THR A 95 7.34 5.47 2.15
C THR A 95 8.50 6.46 2.18
N VAL A 96 9.37 6.31 3.18
CA VAL A 96 10.54 7.17 3.38
C VAL A 96 11.76 6.30 3.61
N PHE A 97 12.78 6.46 2.77
CA PHE A 97 14.07 5.79 2.92
C PHE A 97 15.10 6.74 3.52
N LEU A 98 15.95 6.20 4.38
CA LEU A 98 17.16 6.88 4.84
C LEU A 98 18.37 6.19 4.22
N THR A 99 19.33 6.99 3.76
CA THR A 99 20.59 6.54 3.19
C THR A 99 21.75 7.18 3.94
N PRO A 100 22.92 6.53 4.02
CA PRO A 100 23.23 5.19 3.50
C PRO A 100 22.59 4.06 4.31
N ILE A 101 22.27 2.94 3.63
CA ILE A 101 21.55 1.76 4.18
C ILE A 101 22.13 1.28 5.51
N ARG A 102 23.46 1.32 5.65
CA ARG A 102 24.19 0.78 6.81
C ARG A 102 23.83 1.46 8.14
N LEU A 103 23.26 2.65 8.09
CA LEU A 103 22.87 3.41 9.27
C LEU A 103 21.42 3.15 9.71
N CYS A 104 20.63 2.42 8.91
CA CYS A 104 19.26 2.07 9.24
C CYS A 104 19.22 0.80 10.10
N GLY A 105 19.04 0.97 11.42
CA GLY A 105 18.84 -0.14 12.35
C GLY A 105 17.41 -0.72 12.30
N PRO A 106 17.21 -1.98 12.72
CA PRO A 106 15.93 -2.71 12.61
C PRO A 106 14.81 -2.24 13.58
N ASN A 107 15.11 -1.31 14.50
CA ASN A 107 14.24 -0.97 15.63
C ASN A 107 13.57 0.41 15.56
N ASN A 108 13.62 1.10 14.42
CA ASN A 108 13.02 2.43 14.33
C ASN A 108 11.51 2.31 14.06
N TRP A 109 10.69 2.77 15.01
CA TRP A 109 9.26 2.99 14.79
C TRP A 109 9.09 4.11 13.75
N ILE A 110 8.48 3.78 12.59
CA ILE A 110 7.86 4.64 11.56
C ILE A 110 8.57 5.98 11.24
N PRO A 111 8.73 6.29 9.94
CA PRO A 111 9.92 6.04 9.11
C PRO A 111 11.27 6.18 9.81
N PRO A 112 12.35 5.55 9.29
CA PRO A 112 12.54 5.02 7.93
C PRO A 112 11.92 3.66 7.61
N GLU A 113 11.79 3.38 6.32
CA GLU A 113 11.49 2.08 5.74
C GLU A 113 12.57 1.04 6.06
N ASP A 114 12.14 -0.20 6.22
CA ASP A 114 13.02 -1.36 6.39
C ASP A 114 13.24 -2.02 5.03
N TYR A 115 14.49 -2.04 4.56
CA TYR A 115 14.87 -2.58 3.26
C TYR A 115 14.52 -4.06 3.09
N ASP A 116 14.55 -4.86 4.16
CA ASP A 116 14.19 -6.29 4.09
C ASP A 116 12.67 -6.47 4.01
N LYS A 117 11.90 -5.58 4.65
CA LYS A 117 10.44 -5.55 4.49
C LYS A 117 10.05 -4.99 3.12
N TRP A 118 10.82 -4.05 2.59
CA TRP A 118 10.58 -3.46 1.28
C TRP A 118 10.58 -4.52 0.18
N ASP A 119 11.60 -5.39 0.13
CA ASP A 119 11.64 -6.49 -0.82
C ASP A 119 10.41 -7.40 -0.71
N LYS A 120 10.02 -7.74 0.53
CA LYS A 120 8.84 -8.58 0.80
C LYS A 120 7.56 -7.90 0.34
N ALA A 121 7.44 -6.59 0.52
CA ALA A 121 6.28 -5.83 0.07
C ALA A 121 6.22 -5.78 -1.47
N CYS A 122 7.36 -5.57 -2.14
CA CYS A 122 7.44 -5.63 -3.60
C CYS A 122 7.03 -7.00 -4.13
N TYR A 123 7.53 -8.08 -3.51
CA TYR A 123 7.12 -9.44 -3.83
C TYR A 123 5.63 -9.66 -3.58
N ALA A 124 5.09 -9.20 -2.46
CA ALA A 124 3.66 -9.30 -2.17
C ALA A 124 2.81 -8.60 -3.25
N LEU A 125 3.21 -7.39 -3.66
CA LEU A 125 2.55 -6.64 -4.73
C LEU A 125 2.64 -7.35 -6.09
N SER A 126 3.79 -7.95 -6.44
CA SER A 126 3.93 -8.67 -7.70
C SER A 126 3.05 -9.92 -7.79
N THR A 127 2.60 -10.45 -6.65
CA THR A 127 1.62 -11.57 -6.66
C THR A 127 0.21 -11.15 -7.06
N ILE A 128 -0.14 -9.86 -7.05
CA ILE A 128 -1.49 -9.36 -7.36
C ILE A 128 -1.69 -9.30 -8.87
N LYS A 129 -2.34 -10.31 -9.45
CA LYS A 129 -2.56 -10.37 -10.92
C LYS A 129 -3.59 -9.35 -11.44
N SER A 130 -4.40 -8.83 -10.52
CA SER A 130 -5.55 -7.97 -10.78
C SER A 130 -5.23 -6.48 -10.74
N LEU A 131 -4.00 -6.11 -10.34
CA LEU A 131 -3.59 -4.74 -10.06
C LEU A 131 -3.68 -3.88 -11.33
N ARG A 132 -4.43 -2.79 -11.24
CA ARG A 132 -4.64 -1.86 -12.36
C ARG A 132 -3.80 -0.60 -12.18
N CYS A 133 -3.81 -0.03 -10.99
CA CYS A 133 -3.12 1.20 -10.66
C CYS A 133 -2.25 0.98 -9.43
N LEU A 134 -0.94 1.24 -9.58
CA LEU A 134 0.00 1.31 -8.49
C LEU A 134 0.69 2.67 -8.53
N THR A 135 0.57 3.43 -7.45
CA THR A 135 1.34 4.65 -7.23
C THR A 135 2.23 4.43 -6.03
N ILE A 136 3.52 4.76 -6.18
CA ILE A 136 4.46 4.71 -5.07
C ILE A 136 5.10 6.07 -4.90
N ASP A 137 4.92 6.64 -3.72
CA ASP A 137 5.44 7.94 -3.33
C ASP A 137 6.59 7.73 -2.35
N MET A 138 7.81 8.02 -2.77
CA MET A 138 9.00 7.81 -1.96
C MET A 138 9.71 9.12 -1.67
N THR A 139 10.09 9.28 -0.41
CA THR A 139 11.06 10.31 -0.02
C THR A 139 12.35 9.65 0.44
N ILE A 140 13.46 9.96 -0.22
CA ILE A 140 14.78 9.40 0.06
C ILE A 140 15.65 10.50 0.66
N TRP A 141 16.19 10.25 1.84
CA TRP A 141 16.99 11.20 2.61
C TRP A 141 18.38 10.66 2.85
N ASN A 142 19.39 11.45 2.52
CA ASN A 142 20.75 11.21 2.94
C ASN A 142 20.99 11.82 4.33
N LEU A 143 21.23 10.96 5.33
CA LEU A 143 21.51 11.37 6.71
C LEU A 143 22.79 12.21 6.84
N HIS A 144 23.76 12.00 5.97
CA HIS A 144 25.01 12.76 5.98
C HIS A 144 24.89 14.13 5.33
N ASP A 145 23.92 14.30 4.44
CA ASP A 145 23.83 15.46 3.55
C ASP A 145 22.42 16.05 3.44
N TRP A 146 21.68 16.03 4.54
CA TRP A 146 20.33 16.57 4.57
C TRP A 146 20.26 18.10 4.34
N LYS A 147 21.41 18.80 4.35
CA LYS A 147 21.50 20.27 4.24
C LYS A 147 21.98 20.80 2.89
N THR A 148 22.61 20.00 2.02
CA THR A 148 23.18 20.52 0.77
C THR A 148 22.42 20.00 -0.46
N GLU A 149 22.88 18.94 -1.11
CA GLU A 149 22.36 18.47 -2.40
C GLU A 149 21.53 17.18 -2.27
N ASN A 150 21.50 16.56 -1.07
CA ASN A 150 20.85 15.28 -0.81
C ASN A 150 21.28 14.22 -1.84
N THR A 151 22.58 14.17 -2.13
CA THR A 151 23.15 13.20 -3.07
C THR A 151 22.90 11.79 -2.52
N VAL A 152 22.13 10.97 -3.24
CA VAL A 152 21.84 9.60 -2.80
C VAL A 152 22.81 8.64 -3.49
N ASP A 153 23.39 7.75 -2.68
CA ASP A 153 24.25 6.69 -3.16
C ASP A 153 23.53 5.77 -4.19
N ARG A 154 24.24 5.41 -5.25
CA ARG A 154 23.70 4.61 -6.36
C ARG A 154 23.25 3.23 -5.90
N ASP A 155 24.00 2.60 -5.00
CA ASP A 155 23.67 1.26 -4.52
C ASP A 155 22.39 1.30 -3.67
N ALA A 156 22.21 2.38 -2.89
CA ALA A 156 20.98 2.60 -2.15
C ALA A 156 19.76 2.78 -3.06
N LEU A 157 19.86 3.62 -4.12
CA LEU A 157 18.79 3.77 -5.11
C LEU A 157 18.48 2.47 -5.85
N SER A 158 19.53 1.73 -6.22
CA SER A 158 19.39 0.42 -6.86
C SER A 158 18.60 -0.54 -5.97
N ARG A 159 18.94 -0.62 -4.67
CA ARG A 159 18.25 -1.48 -3.70
C ARG A 159 16.76 -1.14 -3.55
N ILE A 160 16.40 0.13 -3.72
CA ILE A 160 15.01 0.60 -3.61
C ILE A 160 14.24 0.31 -4.90
N LEU A 161 14.82 0.65 -6.05
CA LEU A 161 14.10 0.67 -7.34
C LEU A 161 14.11 -0.67 -8.07
N VAL A 162 15.15 -1.50 -7.94
CA VAL A 162 15.23 -2.79 -8.64
C VAL A 162 14.08 -3.74 -8.28
N PRO A 163 13.68 -3.91 -6.99
CA PRO A 163 12.56 -4.79 -6.63
C PRO A 163 11.23 -4.42 -7.30
N LEU A 164 11.02 -3.14 -7.64
CA LEU A 164 9.82 -2.66 -8.31
C LEU A 164 9.64 -3.22 -9.71
N GLY A 165 10.74 -3.57 -10.40
CA GLY A 165 10.71 -4.10 -11.76
C GLY A 165 9.96 -5.43 -11.89
N SER A 166 9.70 -6.12 -10.77
CA SER A 166 8.94 -7.38 -10.75
C SER A 166 7.43 -7.20 -10.64
N ILE A 167 6.95 -5.98 -10.39
CA ILE A 167 5.54 -5.71 -10.15
C ILE A 167 4.85 -5.35 -11.47
N HIS A 168 3.74 -6.02 -11.73
CA HIS A 168 2.93 -5.79 -12.93
C HIS A 168 1.66 -5.00 -12.60
N ALA A 169 1.45 -3.88 -13.28
CA ALA A 169 0.22 -3.09 -13.18
C ALA A 169 -0.02 -2.33 -14.48
N LYS A 170 -1.29 -2.16 -14.87
CA LYS A 170 -1.64 -1.42 -16.10
C LYS A 170 -1.13 0.02 -16.10
N LYS A 171 -1.15 0.65 -14.93
CA LYS A 171 -0.62 1.98 -14.66
C LYS A 171 0.26 1.88 -13.43
N PHE A 172 1.56 2.10 -13.61
CA PHE A 172 2.52 2.09 -12.52
C PHE A 172 3.33 3.39 -12.54
N GLU A 173 3.17 4.20 -11.49
CA GLU A 173 3.86 5.48 -11.31
C GLU A 173 4.67 5.46 -10.01
N VAL A 174 5.92 5.92 -10.09
CA VAL A 174 6.82 6.08 -8.96
C VAL A 174 7.23 7.54 -8.87
N GLU A 175 6.94 8.19 -7.76
CA GLU A 175 7.32 9.56 -7.47
C GLU A 175 8.49 9.57 -6.47
N LEU A 176 9.56 10.28 -6.80
CA LEU A 176 10.78 10.38 -6.00
C LEU A 176 11.19 11.84 -5.82
N ASN A 177 11.78 12.18 -4.67
CA ASN A 177 12.37 13.50 -4.42
C ASN A 177 13.80 13.67 -4.95
N VAL A 178 14.40 12.61 -5.49
CA VAL A 178 15.79 12.58 -5.95
C VAL A 178 15.87 12.21 -7.42
N GLU A 179 16.88 12.73 -8.09
CA GLU A 179 17.13 12.41 -9.49
C GLU A 179 17.67 10.98 -9.63
N VAL A 180 17.16 10.24 -10.61
CA VAL A 180 17.62 8.88 -10.92
C VAL A 180 18.70 8.97 -12.01
N PRO A 181 19.96 8.55 -11.72
CA PRO A 181 21.03 8.59 -12.70
C PRO A 181 20.71 7.78 -13.96
N ASP A 182 21.15 8.24 -15.13
CA ASP A 182 20.92 7.57 -16.41
C ASP A 182 21.43 6.13 -16.43
N SER A 183 22.55 5.87 -15.75
CA SER A 183 23.10 4.52 -15.60
C SER A 183 22.14 3.55 -14.88
N LEU A 184 21.33 4.05 -13.94
CA LEU A 184 20.31 3.26 -13.26
C LEU A 184 19.03 3.18 -14.09
N ARG A 185 18.66 4.24 -14.81
CA ARG A 185 17.55 4.21 -15.78
C ARG A 185 17.77 3.16 -16.87
N ALA A 186 19.01 3.01 -17.35
CA ALA A 186 19.37 1.98 -18.32
C ALA A 186 19.16 0.56 -17.77
N VAL A 187 19.50 0.32 -16.50
CA VAL A 187 19.25 -0.97 -15.82
C VAL A 187 17.75 -1.21 -15.63
N LEU A 188 17.01 -0.16 -15.31
CA LEU A 188 15.55 -0.19 -15.19
C LEU A 188 14.83 -0.20 -16.56
N GLY A 189 15.55 -0.13 -17.69
CA GLY A 189 15.05 0.21 -19.03
C GLY A 189 13.97 -0.69 -19.66
N GLN A 190 13.47 -1.68 -18.93
CA GLN A 190 12.31 -2.52 -19.30
C GLN A 190 11.18 -2.50 -18.26
N SER A 191 11.27 -1.64 -17.25
CA SER A 191 10.29 -1.61 -16.17
C SER A 191 8.95 -1.04 -16.66
N GLU A 192 7.84 -1.62 -16.21
CA GLU A 192 6.48 -1.16 -16.56
C GLU A 192 6.08 0.16 -15.89
N PHE A 193 6.96 0.76 -15.08
CA PHE A 193 6.68 1.96 -14.31
C PHE A 193 7.35 3.22 -14.84
N THR A 194 6.66 4.34 -14.62
CA THR A 194 7.15 5.68 -14.95
C THR A 194 7.68 6.36 -13.70
N ILE A 195 8.84 7.00 -13.80
CA ILE A 195 9.45 7.75 -12.69
C ILE A 195 9.17 9.24 -12.88
N LYS A 196 8.53 9.85 -11.89
CA LYS A 196 8.33 11.30 -11.80
C LYS A 196 9.20 11.85 -10.67
N GLN A 197 9.94 12.92 -10.96
CA GLN A 197 10.66 13.65 -9.93
C GLN A 197 9.76 14.74 -9.37
N SER A 198 9.66 14.82 -8.06
CA SER A 198 8.84 15.79 -7.35
C SER A 198 9.59 16.38 -6.18
N HIS A 199 9.83 17.69 -6.21
CA HIS A 199 10.58 18.34 -5.16
C HIS A 199 9.70 18.51 -3.91
N ARG A 200 9.96 17.70 -2.87
CA ARG A 200 9.26 17.76 -1.59
C ARG A 200 10.19 18.33 -0.51
N PRO A 201 10.02 19.61 -0.09
CA PRO A 201 10.88 20.21 0.91
C PRO A 201 10.66 19.58 2.30
N PHE A 202 11.76 19.36 3.03
CA PHE A 202 11.76 18.89 4.42
C PHE A 202 10.85 19.76 5.30
N GLY A 203 9.99 19.15 6.11
CA GLY A 203 9.20 19.84 7.14
C GLY A 203 7.71 20.05 6.85
N LYS A 204 7.24 20.06 5.59
CA LYS A 204 5.78 20.09 5.32
C LYS A 204 5.10 18.73 5.50
N VAL A 205 5.88 17.66 5.40
CA VAL A 205 5.40 16.28 5.42
C VAL A 205 4.96 15.86 6.84
N PHE A 206 5.63 16.32 7.90
CA PHE A 206 5.20 16.07 9.28
C PHE A 206 4.02 16.92 9.76
N SER A 207 3.57 17.94 9.00
CA SER A 207 2.35 18.70 9.34
C SER A 207 1.06 18.04 8.87
N ARG A 208 1.16 16.94 8.10
CA ARG A 208 0.02 16.15 7.61
C ARG A 208 -0.03 14.72 8.19
N TYR A 209 0.84 14.41 9.16
CA TYR A 209 0.84 13.14 9.89
C TYR A 209 0.42 13.37 11.34
#